data_AF-A0A109J7M9-F1
#
_entry.id   AF-A0A109J7M9-F1
#
_cell.length_a   1.000
_cell.length_b   1.000
_cell.length_c   1.000
_cell.angle_alpha   90.00
_cell.angle_beta   90.00
_cell.angle_gamma   90.00
#
_symmetry.space_group_name_H-M   'P 1'
#
loop_
_entity.id
_entity.type
_entity.pdbx_description
1 polymer ?
#
loop_
_entity_poly.entity_id
_entity_poly.type
_entity_poly.pdbx_seq_one_letter_code
_entity_poly.pdbx_strand_id
1 'polypeptide(L)'
;MRSDNLAIGAVSETLGVTQSLFSVTYEALETVIDEISTIKSLLVHAADLPDFSDANPYDSFAERDRFLADFEKSPLGKISSEIDQHLAQILTAANSASFNGLNLLVNPVGGRDQTVPWEYPVSYSNGGVLMNGLDVKDVTLFNLDLGQYYDPGDPTEWIAQTGIIDGAFSSYVNTDAGTDWNINSHLITGAHIDPYYNSGSTVEQMGTQNFLLGIEYVGHGGGSSATIDRARVYSEMMAGVDEIQKKIITAASIVGSAQKGLDMASDHLSRLTDANDRGIGRLVDADMEQESSRLAALQTQQQLAVQSLSIANSSPQTILTLFQ
;
A
#
# COMPACT_ATOMS: atom_id res chain seq x y z
N MET A 1 -35.03 -3.72 0.81
CA MET A 1 -34.68 -4.26 -0.53
C MET A 1 -34.17 -3.21 -1.49
N ARG A 2 -34.97 -2.24 -1.98
CA ARG A 2 -34.44 -1.16 -2.86
C ARG A 2 -33.37 -0.30 -2.19
N SER A 3 -33.59 0.07 -0.92
CA SER A 3 -32.58 0.78 -0.11
C SER A 3 -31.30 -0.04 0.08
N ASP A 4 -31.42 -1.36 0.23
CA ASP A 4 -30.27 -2.24 0.43
C ASP A 4 -29.46 -2.37 -0.87
N ASN A 5 -30.12 -2.41 -2.04
CA ASN A 5 -29.41 -2.37 -3.34
C ASN A 5 -28.68 -1.05 -3.55
N LEU A 6 -29.26 0.08 -3.12
CA LEU A 6 -28.55 1.36 -3.14
C LEU A 6 -27.32 1.35 -2.22
N ALA A 7 -27.44 0.77 -1.04
CA ALA A 7 -26.31 0.63 -0.11
C ALA A 7 -25.23 -0.32 -0.64
N ILE A 8 -25.61 -1.45 -1.25
CA ILE A 8 -24.68 -2.37 -1.94
C ILE A 8 -23.97 -1.65 -3.09
N GLY A 9 -24.69 -0.84 -3.87
CA GLY A 9 -24.10 -0.01 -4.93
C GLY A 9 -23.03 0.94 -4.41
N ALA A 10 -23.31 1.67 -3.33
CA ALA A 10 -22.33 2.57 -2.71
C ALA A 10 -21.08 1.83 -2.16
N VAL A 11 -21.28 0.63 -1.59
CA VAL A 11 -20.16 -0.24 -1.18
C VAL A 11 -19.35 -0.70 -2.39
N SER A 12 -20.02 -1.10 -3.49
CA SER A 12 -19.36 -1.53 -4.72
C SER A 12 -18.54 -0.42 -5.37
N GLU A 13 -19.02 0.83 -5.36
CA GLU A 13 -18.27 2.00 -5.85
C GLU A 13 -16.99 2.22 -5.03
N THR A 14 -17.12 2.16 -3.70
CA THR A 14 -15.97 2.30 -2.79
C THR A 14 -14.97 1.14 -2.95
N LEU A 15 -15.47 -0.06 -3.23
CA LEU A 15 -14.66 -1.23 -3.49
C LEU A 15 -13.85 -1.07 -4.79
N GLY A 16 -14.44 -0.49 -5.84
CA GLY A 16 -13.72 -0.17 -7.09
C GLY A 16 -12.58 0.85 -6.88
N VAL A 17 -12.80 1.86 -6.03
CA VAL A 17 -11.75 2.81 -5.61
C VAL A 17 -10.62 2.09 -4.87
N THR A 18 -10.97 1.16 -3.99
CA THR A 18 -10.01 0.36 -3.20
C THR A 18 -9.20 -0.58 -4.09
N GLN A 19 -9.85 -1.26 -5.05
CA GLN A 19 -9.17 -2.10 -6.05
C GLN A 19 -8.15 -1.29 -6.86
N SER A 20 -8.50 -0.06 -7.23
CA SER A 20 -7.61 0.84 -7.97
C SER A 20 -6.39 1.23 -7.13
N LEU A 21 -6.60 1.58 -5.85
CA LEU A 21 -5.50 1.85 -4.91
C LEU A 21 -4.56 0.65 -4.77
N PHE A 22 -5.09 -0.55 -4.56
CA PHE A 22 -4.27 -1.76 -4.43
C PHE A 22 -3.54 -2.12 -5.72
N SER A 23 -4.16 -1.92 -6.89
CA SER A 23 -3.51 -2.17 -8.18
C SER A 23 -2.29 -1.26 -8.37
N VAL A 24 -2.46 0.06 -8.12
CA VAL A 24 -1.35 1.04 -8.20
C VAL A 24 -0.27 0.75 -7.16
N THR A 25 -0.67 0.36 -5.94
CA THR A 25 0.26 -0.03 -4.87
C THR A 25 1.07 -1.27 -5.28
N TYR A 26 0.42 -2.28 -5.85
CA TYR A 26 1.05 -3.53 -6.27
C TYR A 26 2.03 -3.31 -7.42
N GLU A 27 1.67 -2.53 -8.43
CA GLU A 27 2.55 -2.19 -9.57
C GLU A 27 3.81 -1.44 -9.11
N ALA A 28 3.67 -0.53 -8.15
CA ALA A 28 4.81 0.15 -7.55
C ALA A 28 5.70 -0.82 -6.74
N LEU A 29 5.12 -1.77 -6.01
CA LEU A 29 5.88 -2.80 -5.31
C LEU A 29 6.67 -3.72 -6.27
N GLU A 30 6.10 -4.09 -7.42
CA GLU A 30 6.82 -4.85 -8.44
C GLU A 30 8.03 -4.07 -8.97
N THR A 31 7.84 -2.78 -9.27
CA THR A 31 8.94 -1.90 -9.68
C THR A 31 10.04 -1.86 -8.61
N VAL A 32 9.67 -1.67 -7.35
CA VAL A 32 10.62 -1.62 -6.24
C VAL A 32 11.38 -2.95 -6.08
N ILE A 33 10.74 -4.10 -6.27
CA ILE A 33 11.40 -5.42 -6.21
C ILE A 33 12.50 -5.53 -7.28
N ASP A 34 12.20 -5.09 -8.50
CA ASP A 34 13.14 -5.13 -9.62
C ASP A 34 14.34 -4.20 -9.39
N GLU A 35 14.10 -2.98 -8.91
CA GLU A 35 15.15 -2.03 -8.59
C GLU A 35 16.08 -2.54 -7.48
N ILE A 36 15.53 -3.15 -6.43
CA ILE A 36 16.32 -3.74 -5.34
C ILE A 36 17.13 -4.94 -5.83
N SER A 37 16.57 -5.77 -6.72
CA SER A 37 17.32 -6.85 -7.35
C SER A 37 18.51 -6.32 -8.16
N THR A 38 18.33 -5.17 -8.82
CA THR A 38 19.40 -4.51 -9.57
C THR A 38 20.47 -3.96 -8.62
N ILE A 39 20.07 -3.26 -7.55
CA ILE A 39 20.99 -2.78 -6.51
C ILE A 39 21.80 -3.93 -5.90
N LYS A 40 21.16 -5.08 -5.61
CA LYS A 40 21.88 -6.27 -5.13
C LYS A 40 22.94 -6.73 -6.12
N SER A 41 22.62 -6.77 -7.41
CA SER A 41 23.58 -7.18 -8.44
C SER A 41 24.75 -6.19 -8.56
N LEU A 42 24.48 -4.89 -8.41
CA LEU A 42 25.51 -3.85 -8.35
C LEU A 42 26.40 -3.99 -7.11
N LEU A 43 25.84 -4.38 -5.96
CA LEU A 43 26.62 -4.66 -4.76
C LEU A 43 27.55 -5.86 -4.89
N VAL A 44 27.08 -6.93 -5.53
CA VAL A 44 27.94 -8.09 -5.85
C VAL A 44 29.12 -7.64 -6.71
N HIS A 45 28.85 -6.84 -7.74
CA HIS A 45 29.90 -6.32 -8.60
C HIS A 45 30.87 -5.41 -7.84
N ALA A 46 30.37 -4.54 -6.95
CA ALA A 46 31.21 -3.69 -6.12
C ALA A 46 32.11 -4.49 -5.16
N ALA A 47 31.60 -5.59 -4.59
CA ALA A 47 32.36 -6.48 -3.71
C ALA A 47 33.58 -7.10 -4.41
N ASP A 48 33.45 -7.44 -5.70
CA ASP A 48 34.52 -8.04 -6.51
C ASP A 48 35.61 -7.04 -6.94
N LEU A 49 35.34 -5.73 -6.84
CA LEU A 49 36.33 -4.71 -7.15
C LEU A 49 37.39 -4.59 -6.05
N PRO A 50 38.65 -4.27 -6.40
CA PRO A 50 39.67 -3.96 -5.41
C PRO A 50 39.41 -2.62 -4.72
N ASP A 51 40.08 -2.40 -3.59
CA ASP A 51 40.10 -1.12 -2.90
C ASP A 51 40.52 -0.01 -3.86
N PHE A 52 39.81 1.12 -3.82
CA PHE A 52 40.03 2.22 -4.76
C PHE A 52 41.08 3.22 -4.28
N SER A 53 41.45 3.20 -3.00
CA SER A 53 42.45 4.10 -2.41
C SER A 53 43.21 3.38 -1.29
N ASP A 54 44.47 3.77 -1.14
CA ASP A 54 45.33 3.40 0.01
C ASP A 54 45.28 4.44 1.13
N ALA A 55 44.62 5.58 0.89
CA ALA A 55 44.46 6.66 1.85
C ALA A 55 43.53 6.22 2.98
N ASN A 56 43.99 6.35 4.23
CA ASN A 56 43.10 6.22 5.38
C ASN A 56 42.39 7.57 5.61
N PRO A 57 41.06 7.66 5.40
CA PRO A 57 40.35 8.94 5.51
C PRO A 57 40.30 9.50 6.94
N TYR A 58 40.76 8.72 7.94
CA TYR A 58 40.81 9.13 9.34
C TYR A 58 42.15 9.74 9.77
N ASP A 59 43.21 9.62 8.95
CA ASP A 59 44.55 10.10 9.32
C ASP A 59 44.67 11.63 9.30
N SER A 60 44.02 12.29 8.34
CA SER A 60 43.95 13.75 8.26
C SER A 60 42.83 14.23 7.35
N PHE A 61 42.49 15.52 7.43
CA PHE A 61 41.57 16.15 6.48
C PHE A 61 42.03 16.03 5.02
N ALA A 62 43.35 16.09 4.77
CA ALA A 62 43.89 15.96 3.42
C ALA A 62 43.73 14.54 2.87
N GLU A 63 43.94 13.52 3.71
CA GLU A 63 43.71 12.12 3.32
C GLU A 63 42.22 11.83 3.11
N ARG A 64 41.34 12.40 3.94
CA ARG A 64 39.89 12.34 3.71
C ARG A 64 39.50 12.93 2.36
N ASP A 65 39.99 14.13 2.05
CA ASP A 65 39.65 14.81 0.78
C ASP A 65 40.21 14.05 -0.43
N ARG A 66 41.41 13.44 -0.29
CA ARG A 66 41.98 12.52 -1.29
C ARG A 66 41.12 11.28 -1.47
N PHE A 67 40.73 10.62 -0.39
CA PHE A 67 39.86 9.45 -0.39
C PHE A 67 38.54 9.72 -1.13
N LEU A 68 37.87 10.83 -0.80
CA LEU A 68 36.63 11.23 -1.48
C LEU A 68 36.83 11.47 -2.98
N ALA A 69 37.92 12.16 -3.35
CA ALA A 69 38.24 12.45 -4.74
C ALA A 69 38.66 11.21 -5.55
N ASP A 70 39.29 10.23 -4.91
CA ASP A 70 39.65 8.94 -5.51
C ASP A 70 38.39 8.08 -5.69
N PHE A 71 37.48 8.07 -4.69
CA PHE A 71 36.22 7.32 -4.76
C PHE A 71 35.38 7.75 -5.96
N GLU A 72 35.15 9.05 -6.11
CA GLU A 72 34.31 9.61 -7.18
C GLU A 72 34.80 9.21 -8.59
N LYS A 73 36.11 9.07 -8.77
CA LYS A 73 36.73 8.70 -10.06
C LYS A 73 36.84 7.19 -10.26
N SER A 74 36.68 6.41 -9.19
CA SER A 74 36.87 4.97 -9.20
C SER A 74 35.70 4.24 -9.88
N PRO A 75 35.88 2.96 -10.28
CA PRO A 75 34.76 2.12 -10.68
C PRO A 75 33.68 1.98 -9.59
N LEU A 76 34.07 1.96 -8.31
CA LEU A 76 33.13 1.93 -7.18
C LEU A 76 32.28 3.21 -7.11
N GLY A 77 32.85 4.38 -7.38
CA GLY A 77 32.11 5.65 -7.44
C GLY A 77 31.06 5.66 -8.54
N LYS A 78 31.35 5.04 -9.69
CA LYS A 78 30.37 4.87 -10.78
C LYS A 78 29.23 3.95 -10.38
N ILE A 79 29.54 2.78 -9.80
CA ILE A 79 28.52 1.86 -9.29
C ILE A 79 27.67 2.54 -8.20
N SER A 80 28.29 3.35 -7.33
CA SER A 80 27.56 4.11 -6.31
C SER A 80 26.55 5.05 -6.95
N SER A 81 26.96 5.76 -8.02
CA SER A 81 26.07 6.65 -8.76
C SER A 81 24.91 5.90 -9.43
N GLU A 82 25.15 4.67 -9.91
CA GLU A 82 24.09 3.81 -10.45
C GLU A 82 23.13 3.35 -9.34
N ILE A 83 23.63 2.92 -8.18
CA ILE A 83 22.81 2.56 -7.01
C ILE A 83 21.95 3.75 -6.57
N ASP A 84 22.51 4.96 -6.51
CA ASP A 84 21.77 6.17 -6.13
C ASP A 84 20.63 6.48 -7.11
N GLN A 85 20.83 6.22 -8.41
CA GLN A 85 19.77 6.35 -9.42
C GLN A 85 18.63 5.35 -9.20
N HIS A 86 18.96 4.09 -8.89
CA HIS A 86 17.97 3.06 -8.58
C HIS A 86 17.22 3.37 -7.27
N LEU A 87 17.89 3.88 -6.24
CA LEU A 87 17.25 4.36 -5.01
C LEU A 87 16.29 5.53 -5.28
N ALA A 88 16.66 6.46 -6.17
CA ALA A 88 15.77 7.54 -6.59
C ALA A 88 14.55 7.03 -7.40
N GLN A 89 14.72 5.98 -8.20
CA GLN A 89 13.63 5.31 -8.92
C GLN A 89 12.66 4.63 -7.95
N ILE A 90 13.17 3.92 -6.94
CA ILE A 90 12.36 3.32 -5.85
C ILE A 90 11.52 4.40 -5.16
N LEU A 91 12.14 5.52 -4.76
CA LEU A 91 11.41 6.62 -4.12
C LEU A 91 10.34 7.20 -5.04
N THR A 92 10.65 7.36 -6.32
CA THR A 92 9.71 7.90 -7.31
C THR A 92 8.52 6.96 -7.49
N ALA A 93 8.75 5.65 -7.62
CA ALA A 93 7.72 4.63 -7.72
C ALA A 93 6.82 4.61 -6.47
N ALA A 94 7.41 4.67 -5.28
CA ALA A 94 6.66 4.68 -4.03
C ALA A 94 5.80 5.95 -3.88
N ASN A 95 6.34 7.14 -4.20
CA ASN A 95 5.58 8.39 -4.10
C ASN A 95 4.47 8.51 -5.15
N SER A 96 4.70 7.99 -6.36
CA SER A 96 3.71 8.03 -7.45
C SER A 96 2.56 7.04 -7.25
N ALA A 97 2.71 6.06 -6.34
CA ALA A 97 1.71 5.06 -5.99
C ALA A 97 0.53 5.63 -5.17
N SER A 98 -0.08 6.70 -5.67
CA SER A 98 -1.19 7.41 -5.02
C SER A 98 -2.47 7.28 -5.82
N PHE A 99 -3.58 6.96 -5.15
CA PHE A 99 -4.91 6.99 -5.72
C PHE A 99 -5.83 7.87 -4.87
N ASN A 100 -6.43 8.89 -5.48
CA ASN A 100 -7.25 9.90 -4.78
C ASN A 100 -6.55 10.53 -3.55
N GLY A 101 -5.22 10.70 -3.61
CA GLY A 101 -4.42 11.26 -2.53
C GLY A 101 -4.07 10.28 -1.41
N LEU A 102 -4.50 9.02 -1.50
CA LEU A 102 -4.10 7.95 -0.60
C LEU A 102 -2.87 7.24 -1.15
N ASN A 103 -1.84 7.06 -0.32
CA ASN A 103 -0.65 6.27 -0.61
C ASN A 103 -0.42 5.29 0.56
N LEU A 104 -0.20 4.02 0.25
CA LEU A 104 0.03 2.96 1.25
C LEU A 104 1.52 2.64 1.45
N LEU A 105 2.38 3.07 0.51
CA LEU A 105 3.81 2.81 0.50
C LEU A 105 4.61 3.92 1.20
N VAL A 106 4.06 5.13 1.25
CA VAL A 106 4.69 6.29 1.88
C VAL A 106 3.77 6.88 2.94
N ASN A 107 4.22 6.88 4.18
CA ASN A 107 3.56 7.59 5.27
C ASN A 107 4.27 8.92 5.53
N PRO A 108 3.64 10.08 5.24
CA PRO A 108 4.27 11.39 5.44
C PRO A 108 4.35 11.78 6.93
N VAL A 109 5.12 12.81 7.26
CA VAL A 109 5.19 13.38 8.62
C VAL A 109 3.79 13.82 9.07
N GLY A 110 3.38 13.42 10.28
CA GLY A 110 2.02 13.63 10.78
C GLY A 110 0.97 12.81 10.03
N GLY A 111 1.40 11.70 9.45
CA GLY A 111 0.59 10.78 8.66
C GLY A 111 -0.27 9.86 9.53
N ARG A 112 -0.52 8.65 9.02
CA ARG A 112 -1.33 7.65 9.73
C ARG A 112 -0.50 6.94 10.78
N ASP A 113 -1.10 6.67 11.93
CA ASP A 113 -0.60 5.70 12.91
C ASP A 113 -0.55 4.29 12.28
N GLN A 114 0.66 3.77 12.09
CA GLN A 114 0.87 2.49 11.41
C GLN A 114 0.38 1.27 12.20
N THR A 115 0.06 1.42 13.49
CA THR A 115 -0.53 0.36 14.30
C THR A 115 -2.02 0.15 14.02
N VAL A 116 -2.66 1.11 13.36
CA VAL A 116 -4.08 1.07 13.03
C VAL A 116 -4.25 0.55 11.59
N PRO A 117 -4.97 -0.58 11.40
CA PRO A 117 -5.23 -1.09 10.05
C PRO A 117 -6.00 -0.09 9.20
N TRP A 118 -5.73 -0.09 7.89
CA TRP A 118 -6.57 0.63 6.94
C TRP A 118 -7.82 -0.17 6.62
N GLU A 119 -8.99 0.35 7.01
CA GLU A 119 -10.26 -0.33 6.78
C GLU A 119 -10.93 0.12 5.48
N TYR A 120 -11.52 -0.84 4.78
CA TYR A 120 -12.30 -0.63 3.56
C TYR A 120 -13.54 -1.53 3.54
N PRO A 121 -14.66 -1.07 2.94
CA PRO A 121 -15.89 -1.85 2.91
C PRO A 121 -15.78 -2.98 1.88
N VAL A 122 -16.23 -4.18 2.25
CA VAL A 122 -16.20 -5.36 1.39
C VAL A 122 -17.60 -5.93 1.12
N SER A 123 -18.59 -5.63 1.95
CA SER A 123 -19.96 -6.09 1.74
C SER A 123 -20.98 -5.27 2.53
N TYR A 124 -22.26 -5.44 2.19
CA TYR A 124 -23.39 -4.88 2.92
C TYR A 124 -24.41 -5.98 3.21
N SER A 125 -24.85 -6.07 4.46
CA SER A 125 -25.89 -7.03 4.86
C SER A 125 -26.64 -6.55 6.10
N ASN A 126 -27.96 -6.74 6.12
CA ASN A 126 -28.84 -6.46 7.27
C ASN A 126 -28.63 -5.07 7.92
N GLY A 127 -28.43 -4.02 7.12
CA GLY A 127 -28.25 -2.67 7.64
C GLY A 127 -26.82 -2.33 8.08
N GLY A 128 -25.88 -3.28 8.01
CA GLY A 128 -24.47 -3.10 8.36
C GLY A 128 -23.56 -3.17 7.14
N VAL A 129 -22.48 -2.39 7.18
CA VAL A 129 -21.35 -2.50 6.25
C VAL A 129 -20.31 -3.43 6.89
N LEU A 130 -19.91 -4.45 6.15
CA LEU A 130 -18.80 -5.32 6.51
C LEU A 130 -17.51 -4.67 6.02
N MET A 131 -16.58 -4.43 6.94
CA MET A 131 -15.27 -3.86 6.67
C MET A 131 -14.21 -4.96 6.68
N ASN A 132 -13.16 -4.77 5.90
CA ASN A 132 -11.92 -5.54 6.01
C ASN A 132 -10.75 -4.57 6.27
N GLY A 133 -9.68 -5.07 6.88
CA GLY A 133 -8.49 -4.30 7.22
C GLY A 133 -7.26 -4.74 6.45
N LEU A 134 -6.38 -3.77 6.16
CA LEU A 134 -5.01 -4.00 5.73
C LEU A 134 -4.05 -3.38 6.77
N ASP A 135 -3.18 -4.17 7.35
CA ASP A 135 -2.13 -3.66 8.26
C ASP A 135 -1.11 -2.85 7.45
N VAL A 136 -1.15 -1.53 7.60
CA VAL A 136 -0.33 -0.61 6.78
C VAL A 136 1.17 -0.73 7.07
N LYS A 137 1.54 -1.05 8.31
CA LYS A 137 2.94 -1.32 8.70
C LYS A 137 3.59 -2.43 7.87
N ASP A 138 2.80 -3.37 7.35
CA ASP A 138 3.30 -4.53 6.60
C ASP A 138 3.45 -4.22 5.09
N VAL A 139 3.06 -3.01 4.66
CA VAL A 139 3.14 -2.55 3.26
C VAL A 139 3.86 -1.22 3.08
N THR A 140 3.96 -0.40 4.13
CA THR A 140 4.64 0.91 4.07
C THR A 140 6.14 0.73 3.88
N LEU A 141 6.66 1.24 2.77
CA LEU A 141 8.09 1.22 2.42
C LEU A 141 8.86 2.32 3.14
N PHE A 142 8.26 3.51 3.21
CA PHE A 142 8.85 4.70 3.82
C PHE A 142 7.89 5.24 4.88
N ASN A 143 8.33 5.27 6.12
CA ASN A 143 7.62 5.97 7.19
C ASN A 143 8.40 7.22 7.62
N LEU A 144 7.92 8.37 7.15
CA LEU A 144 8.46 9.68 7.48
C LEU A 144 7.95 10.17 8.84
N ASP A 145 6.88 9.56 9.35
CA ASP A 145 6.31 9.87 10.66
C ASP A 145 7.05 9.07 11.74
N LEU A 146 8.15 9.63 12.22
CA LEU A 146 9.05 9.04 13.22
C LEU A 146 8.44 8.98 14.65
N GLY A 147 7.12 8.87 14.74
CA GLY A 147 6.42 8.70 16.01
C GLY A 147 6.92 7.46 16.73
N GLN A 148 7.13 7.58 18.04
CA GLN A 148 7.36 6.42 18.90
C GLN A 148 5.99 5.88 19.30
N TYR A 149 5.64 4.70 18.80
CA TYR A 149 4.39 4.04 19.14
C TYR A 149 4.67 2.83 20.03
N TYR A 150 3.70 2.56 20.89
CA TYR A 150 3.75 1.47 21.86
C TYR A 150 3.50 0.13 21.16
N ASP A 151 4.36 -0.87 21.38
CA ASP A 151 4.02 -2.24 20.97
C ASP A 151 2.78 -2.70 21.78
N PRO A 152 1.66 -3.07 21.13
CA PRO A 152 0.50 -3.63 21.82
C PRO A 152 0.83 -4.93 22.58
N GLY A 153 1.89 -5.64 22.19
CA GLY A 153 2.38 -6.88 22.80
C GLY A 153 3.42 -6.69 23.90
N ASP A 154 4.28 -5.67 23.80
CA ASP A 154 5.24 -5.29 24.84
C ASP A 154 5.13 -3.80 25.24
N PRO A 155 4.42 -3.51 26.33
CA PRO A 155 4.26 -2.16 26.86
C PRO A 155 5.54 -1.43 27.34
N THR A 156 6.71 -2.01 27.15
CA THR A 156 7.99 -1.40 27.52
C THR A 156 8.91 -1.15 26.33
N GLU A 157 8.52 -1.61 25.14
CA GLU A 157 9.26 -1.40 23.91
C GLU A 157 8.70 -0.22 23.10
N TRP A 158 9.59 0.73 22.80
CA TRP A 158 9.35 1.78 21.83
C TRP A 158 9.86 1.30 20.49
N ILE A 159 8.95 0.95 19.58
CA ILE A 159 9.33 0.61 18.22
C ILE A 159 9.39 1.93 17.45
N ALA A 160 10.58 2.30 16.96
CA ALA A 160 10.67 3.31 15.91
C ALA A 160 9.88 2.75 14.72
N GLN A 161 8.77 3.40 14.34
CA GLN A 161 8.07 3.00 13.12
C GLN A 161 8.94 3.41 11.95
N THR A 162 9.83 2.52 11.52
CA THR A 162 10.47 2.62 10.21
C THR A 162 9.58 1.85 9.23
N GLY A 163 9.49 2.34 8.01
CA GLY A 163 9.01 1.56 6.89
C GLY A 163 9.97 0.41 6.56
N ILE A 164 9.58 -0.39 5.57
CA ILE A 164 10.32 -1.58 5.16
C ILE A 164 11.74 -1.24 4.63
N ILE A 165 11.94 -0.07 4.02
CA ILE A 165 13.19 0.29 3.32
C ILE A 165 14.00 1.35 4.10
N ASP A 166 13.35 2.21 4.88
CA ASP A 166 14.05 3.25 5.65
C ASP A 166 14.55 2.79 7.04
N GLY A 167 14.17 1.57 7.45
CA GLY A 167 14.70 0.93 8.65
C GLY A 167 16.19 0.62 8.55
N ALA A 168 16.89 0.80 9.67
CA ALA A 168 18.24 0.24 9.83
C ALA A 168 18.15 -1.28 9.83
N PHE A 169 19.05 -1.94 9.13
CA PHE A 169 19.37 -3.32 9.39
C PHE A 169 20.70 -3.40 10.14
N SER A 170 20.75 -4.28 11.12
CA SER A 170 21.88 -4.41 12.02
C SER A 170 22.71 -5.62 11.59
N SER A 171 24.01 -5.41 11.40
CA SER A 171 24.97 -6.47 11.06
C SER A 171 26.12 -6.49 12.05
N TYR A 172 26.76 -7.65 12.22
CA TYR A 172 27.84 -7.81 13.18
C TYR A 172 29.15 -8.17 12.48
N VAL A 173 30.18 -7.37 12.72
CA VAL A 173 31.49 -7.50 12.08
C VAL A 173 32.54 -7.68 13.19
N ASN A 174 33.12 -8.87 13.27
CA ASN A 174 34.15 -9.23 14.25
C ASN A 174 35.50 -8.62 13.89
N THR A 175 35.97 -7.62 14.62
CA THR A 175 37.34 -7.09 14.41
C THR A 175 38.40 -8.15 14.76
N ASP A 176 39.60 -8.09 14.19
CA ASP A 176 40.71 -9.01 14.50
C ASP A 176 41.05 -9.11 16.02
N ALA A 177 40.50 -8.21 16.83
CA ALA A 177 40.53 -8.21 18.30
C ALA A 177 39.50 -9.14 18.98
N GLY A 178 38.66 -9.86 18.24
CA GLY A 178 37.65 -10.78 18.78
C GLY A 178 36.42 -10.11 19.38
N THR A 179 36.23 -8.81 19.17
CA THR A 179 35.01 -8.07 19.54
C THR A 179 34.13 -7.87 18.31
N ASP A 180 32.86 -8.27 18.43
CA ASP A 180 31.81 -8.04 17.44
C ASP A 180 31.39 -6.57 17.50
N TRP A 181 31.65 -5.83 16.43
CA TRP A 181 31.15 -4.47 16.25
C TRP A 181 29.83 -4.53 15.52
N ASN A 182 28.83 -3.83 16.06
CA ASN A 182 27.57 -3.65 15.40
C ASN A 182 27.71 -2.57 14.33
N ILE A 183 27.41 -2.91 13.07
CA ILE A 183 27.26 -1.97 11.98
C ILE A 183 25.75 -1.84 11.72
N ASN A 184 25.19 -0.72 12.12
CA ASN A 184 23.84 -0.34 11.71
C ASN A 184 23.93 0.27 10.32
N SER A 185 23.34 -0.40 9.35
CA SER A 185 23.34 0.02 7.96
C SER A 185 21.93 0.33 7.51
N HIS A 186 21.76 1.39 6.75
CA HIS A 186 20.52 1.70 6.06
C HIS A 186 20.75 1.53 4.57
N LEU A 187 19.79 0.93 3.86
CA LEU A 187 19.87 0.84 2.40
C LEU A 187 19.84 2.23 1.74
N ILE A 188 19.13 3.18 2.37
CA ILE A 188 18.94 4.54 1.84
C ILE A 188 20.07 5.48 2.27
N THR A 189 20.59 5.37 3.50
CA THR A 189 21.56 6.33 4.07
C THR A 189 22.97 5.78 4.24
N GLY A 190 23.22 4.49 3.97
CA GLY A 190 24.54 3.87 4.05
C GLY A 190 24.84 3.16 5.36
N ALA A 191 26.02 2.55 5.43
CA ALA A 191 26.57 1.99 6.68
C ALA A 191 27.07 3.09 7.60
N HIS A 192 26.57 3.14 8.85
CA HIS A 192 27.14 3.95 9.93
C HIS A 192 27.76 3.03 11.00
N ILE A 193 29.02 3.27 11.39
CA ILE A 193 29.58 2.70 12.63
C ILE A 193 29.17 3.64 13.74
N ASP A 194 28.16 3.28 14.53
CA ASP A 194 27.81 4.03 15.73
C ASP A 194 27.75 3.12 16.95
N PRO A 195 28.74 3.17 17.86
CA PRO A 195 28.68 2.45 19.12
C PRO A 195 27.74 3.11 20.16
N TYR A 196 27.14 4.28 19.90
CA TYR A 196 26.35 4.99 20.92
C TYR A 196 25.10 5.78 20.46
N TYR A 197 24.83 5.96 19.17
CA TYR A 197 23.69 6.77 18.71
C TYR A 197 22.91 6.12 17.56
N ASN A 198 21.66 5.78 17.86
CA ASN A 198 20.61 5.49 16.90
C ASN A 198 20.06 6.83 16.35
N SER A 199 20.92 7.67 15.77
CA SER A 199 20.52 9.01 15.32
C SER A 199 19.94 8.95 13.91
N GLY A 200 18.62 9.09 13.84
CA GLY A 200 17.85 9.18 12.61
C GLY A 200 18.46 10.12 11.58
N SER A 201 19.02 9.54 10.53
CA SER A 201 19.22 10.21 9.27
C SER A 201 17.84 10.45 8.65
N THR A 202 17.40 11.71 8.66
CA THR A 202 16.10 12.12 8.15
C THR A 202 16.04 12.01 6.62
N VAL A 203 14.85 11.73 6.10
CA VAL A 203 14.49 11.76 4.67
C VAL A 203 14.76 13.12 3.99
N GLU A 204 14.96 14.20 4.76
CA GLU A 204 15.40 15.49 4.21
C GLU A 204 16.89 15.55 3.83
N GLN A 205 17.69 14.52 4.16
CA GLN A 205 19.08 14.39 3.70
C GLN A 205 19.23 13.51 2.44
N MET A 206 18.14 13.29 1.71
CA MET A 206 18.09 12.53 0.44
C MET A 206 18.71 13.28 -0.76
N GLY A 207 19.85 13.94 -0.56
CA GLY A 207 20.56 14.71 -1.58
C GLY A 207 21.90 14.12 -2.02
N THR A 208 22.65 13.45 -1.15
CA THR A 208 23.99 12.92 -1.45
C THR A 208 24.48 12.04 -0.29
N GLN A 209 24.17 10.75 -0.27
CA GLN A 209 24.78 9.82 0.68
C GLN A 209 25.14 8.53 -0.06
N ASN A 210 26.38 8.52 -0.58
CA ASN A 210 26.98 7.43 -1.34
C ASN A 210 27.00 6.14 -0.48
N PHE A 211 26.01 5.27 -0.67
CA PHE A 211 25.85 4.02 0.07
C PHE A 211 27.14 3.17 0.08
N LEU A 212 27.79 3.05 -1.09
CA LEU A 212 29.07 2.35 -1.22
C LEU A 212 30.24 3.11 -0.58
N LEU A 213 30.25 4.45 -0.62
CA LEU A 213 31.29 5.23 0.06
C LEU A 213 31.26 4.97 1.56
N GLY A 214 30.07 4.85 2.16
CA GLY A 214 29.92 4.47 3.56
C GLY A 214 30.59 3.13 3.87
N ILE A 215 30.32 2.10 3.06
CA ILE A 215 30.96 0.77 3.17
C ILE A 215 32.48 0.88 3.13
N GLU A 216 33.00 1.62 2.16
CA GLU A 216 34.45 1.76 2.00
C GLU A 216 35.08 2.58 3.13
N TYR A 217 34.39 3.60 3.64
CA TYR A 217 34.83 4.38 4.79
C TYR A 217 34.93 3.50 6.05
N VAL A 218 33.97 2.59 6.23
CA VAL A 218 33.96 1.58 7.32
C VAL A 218 35.08 0.56 7.17
N GLY A 219 35.37 0.06 5.95
CA GLY A 219 36.47 -0.87 5.69
C GLY A 219 37.83 -0.38 6.18
N HIS A 220 38.03 0.95 6.22
CA HIS A 220 39.25 1.59 6.72
C HIS A 220 39.29 1.77 8.26
N GLY A 221 38.37 1.12 9.00
CA GLY A 221 38.48 0.93 10.44
C GLY A 221 37.82 1.99 11.32
N GLY A 222 36.97 2.88 10.80
CA GLY A 222 36.16 3.76 11.67
C GLY A 222 36.94 4.79 12.49
N GLY A 223 38.20 5.08 12.14
CA GLY A 223 39.13 5.87 12.97
C GLY A 223 39.80 5.07 14.10
N SER A 224 39.57 3.75 14.16
CA SER A 224 40.25 2.82 15.05
C SER A 224 41.40 2.11 14.33
N SER A 225 42.43 1.65 15.06
CA SER A 225 43.52 0.83 14.48
C SER A 225 43.09 -0.60 14.09
N ALA A 226 41.80 -0.94 14.18
CA ALA A 226 41.30 -2.26 13.78
C ALA A 226 40.92 -2.25 12.29
N THR A 227 41.57 -3.09 11.50
CA THR A 227 41.16 -3.34 10.12
C THR A 227 39.81 -4.06 10.13
N ILE A 228 38.82 -3.49 9.43
CA ILE A 228 37.53 -4.15 9.21
C ILE A 228 37.62 -4.88 7.87
N ASP A 229 37.35 -6.20 7.87
CA ASP A 229 37.32 -6.99 6.64
C ASP A 229 36.24 -6.48 5.68
N ARG A 230 36.67 -5.79 4.62
CA ARG A 230 35.83 -5.24 3.56
C ARG A 230 34.91 -6.30 2.95
N ALA A 231 35.42 -7.51 2.68
CA ALA A 231 34.63 -8.57 2.06
C ALA A 231 33.44 -8.98 2.94
N ARG A 232 33.65 -8.98 4.27
CA ARG A 232 32.56 -9.22 5.21
C ARG A 232 31.54 -8.10 5.23
N VAL A 233 31.96 -6.82 5.19
CA VAL A 233 31.00 -5.69 5.13
C VAL A 233 30.09 -5.80 3.90
N TYR A 234 30.64 -6.13 2.73
CA TYR A 234 29.83 -6.37 1.52
C TYR A 234 28.87 -7.56 1.69
N SER A 235 29.33 -8.68 2.25
CA SER A 235 28.49 -9.85 2.50
C SER A 235 27.30 -9.56 3.43
N GLU A 236 27.55 -8.83 4.52
CA GLU A 236 26.51 -8.42 5.47
C GLU A 236 25.53 -7.42 4.84
N MET A 237 26.04 -6.48 4.04
CA MET A 237 25.21 -5.52 3.32
C MET A 237 24.28 -6.20 2.31
N MET A 238 24.79 -7.18 1.57
CA MET A 238 23.99 -8.00 0.67
C MET A 238 22.92 -8.81 1.41
N ALA A 239 23.23 -9.32 2.61
CA ALA A 239 22.26 -10.01 3.46
C ALA A 239 21.12 -9.08 3.92
N GLY A 240 21.44 -7.82 4.27
CA GLY A 240 20.44 -6.82 4.60
C GLY A 240 19.54 -6.46 3.41
N VAL A 241 20.12 -6.27 2.21
CA VAL A 241 19.35 -6.07 0.98
C VAL A 241 18.44 -7.26 0.68
N ASP A 242 18.90 -8.50 0.93
CA ASP A 242 18.08 -9.70 0.81
C ASP A 242 16.91 -9.76 1.79
N GLU A 243 17.11 -9.29 3.02
CA GLU A 243 16.03 -9.17 4.00
C GLU A 243 14.98 -8.15 3.56
N ILE A 244 15.43 -6.98 3.10
CA ILE A 244 14.55 -5.93 2.57
C ILE A 244 13.76 -6.47 1.37
N GLN A 245 14.42 -7.15 0.42
CA GLN A 245 13.76 -7.74 -0.74
C GLN A 245 12.67 -8.73 -0.31
N LYS A 246 12.93 -9.60 0.67
CA LYS A 246 11.93 -10.54 1.21
C LYS A 246 10.74 -9.82 1.86
N LYS A 247 10.98 -8.74 2.61
CA LYS A 247 9.91 -7.95 3.23
C LYS A 247 9.02 -7.30 2.17
N ILE A 248 9.60 -6.80 1.08
CA ILE A 248 8.83 -6.17 -0.01
C ILE A 248 8.06 -7.22 -0.82
N ILE A 249 8.64 -8.40 -1.07
CA ILE A 249 7.90 -9.53 -1.66
C ILE A 249 6.72 -9.93 -0.76
N THR A 250 6.90 -9.90 0.56
CA THR A 250 5.83 -10.17 1.52
C THR A 250 4.75 -9.09 1.45
N ALA A 251 5.12 -7.81 1.41
CA ALA A 251 4.18 -6.70 1.20
C ALA A 251 3.38 -6.85 -0.11
N ALA A 252 4.06 -7.17 -1.22
CA ALA A 252 3.42 -7.43 -2.52
C ALA A 252 2.45 -8.62 -2.45
N SER A 253 2.82 -9.69 -1.74
CA SER A 253 1.94 -10.84 -1.51
C SER A 253 0.71 -10.46 -0.68
N ILE A 254 0.86 -9.62 0.35
CA ILE A 254 -0.27 -9.12 1.16
C ILE A 254 -1.22 -8.31 0.28
N VAL A 255 -0.72 -7.30 -0.44
CA VAL A 255 -1.53 -6.46 -1.34
C VAL A 255 -2.20 -7.30 -2.42
N GLY A 256 -1.46 -8.21 -3.07
CA GLY A 256 -2.01 -9.09 -4.11
C GLY A 256 -3.06 -10.07 -3.60
N SER A 257 -2.92 -10.58 -2.37
CA SER A 257 -3.95 -11.41 -1.73
C SER A 257 -5.21 -10.60 -1.40
N ALA A 258 -5.03 -9.36 -0.93
CA ALA A 258 -6.12 -8.46 -0.62
C ALA A 258 -6.87 -8.04 -1.89
N GLN A 259 -6.15 -7.77 -3.00
CA GLN A 259 -6.72 -7.51 -4.32
C GLN A 259 -7.61 -8.66 -4.80
N LYS A 260 -7.13 -9.91 -4.72
CA LYS A 260 -7.96 -11.09 -5.04
C LYS A 260 -9.20 -11.19 -4.14
N GLY A 261 -9.04 -10.85 -2.86
CA GLY A 261 -10.17 -10.75 -1.91
C GLY A 261 -11.22 -9.74 -2.36
N LEU A 262 -10.78 -8.56 -2.83
CA LEU A 262 -11.66 -7.53 -3.37
C LEU A 262 -12.36 -7.96 -4.65
N ASP A 263 -11.67 -8.65 -5.56
CA ASP A 263 -12.28 -9.17 -6.79
C ASP A 263 -13.41 -10.15 -6.48
N MET A 264 -13.18 -11.07 -5.52
CA MET A 264 -14.21 -11.99 -5.06
C MET A 264 -15.38 -11.26 -4.38
N ALA A 265 -15.11 -10.21 -3.61
CA ALA A 265 -16.14 -9.40 -2.98
C ALA A 265 -16.96 -8.62 -4.02
N SER A 266 -16.33 -8.06 -5.05
CA SER A 266 -16.98 -7.39 -6.18
C SER A 266 -17.94 -8.33 -6.91
N ASP A 267 -17.45 -9.53 -7.27
CA ASP A 267 -18.25 -10.57 -7.91
C ASP A 267 -19.44 -10.98 -7.04
N HIS A 268 -19.23 -11.08 -5.72
CA HIS A 268 -20.29 -11.40 -4.78
C HIS A 268 -21.35 -10.31 -4.73
N LEU A 269 -20.96 -9.04 -4.62
CA LEU A 269 -21.88 -7.90 -4.59
C LEU A 269 -22.66 -7.75 -5.88
N SER A 270 -22.03 -7.99 -7.03
CA SER A 270 -22.71 -8.03 -8.33
C SER A 270 -23.81 -9.10 -8.36
N ARG A 271 -23.49 -10.33 -7.95
CA ARG A 271 -24.47 -11.42 -7.90
C ARG A 271 -25.59 -11.17 -6.89
N LEU A 272 -25.28 -10.56 -5.75
CA LEU A 272 -26.26 -10.17 -4.75
C LEU A 272 -27.22 -9.10 -5.29
N THR A 273 -26.68 -8.06 -5.94
CA THR A 273 -27.46 -6.99 -6.57
C THR A 273 -28.42 -7.57 -7.59
N ASP A 274 -27.93 -8.42 -8.49
CA ASP A 274 -28.73 -9.12 -9.51
C ASP A 274 -29.85 -9.97 -8.90
N ALA A 275 -29.54 -10.69 -7.81
CA ALA A 275 -30.52 -11.53 -7.13
C ALA A 275 -31.61 -10.69 -6.45
N ASN A 276 -31.21 -9.58 -5.81
CA ASN A 276 -32.13 -8.67 -5.15
C ASN A 276 -32.97 -7.90 -6.17
N ASP A 277 -32.43 -7.50 -7.32
CA ASP A 277 -33.19 -6.86 -8.40
C ASP A 277 -34.26 -7.81 -8.95
N ARG A 278 -33.93 -9.08 -9.20
CA ARG A 278 -34.92 -10.10 -9.57
C ARG A 278 -35.95 -10.34 -8.46
N GLY A 279 -35.53 -10.33 -7.20
CA GLY A 279 -36.42 -10.48 -6.05
C GLY A 279 -37.40 -9.32 -5.91
N ILE A 280 -36.92 -8.08 -6.04
CA ILE A 280 -37.72 -6.86 -6.05
C ILE A 280 -38.69 -6.88 -7.24
N GLY A 281 -38.21 -7.23 -8.44
CA GLY A 281 -39.05 -7.37 -9.63
C GLY A 281 -40.20 -8.36 -9.39
N ARG A 282 -39.93 -9.55 -8.85
CA ARG A 282 -41.01 -10.51 -8.50
C ARG A 282 -42.01 -10.01 -7.47
N LEU A 283 -41.62 -9.11 -6.58
CA LEU A 283 -42.49 -8.59 -5.52
C LEU A 283 -43.27 -7.33 -5.94
N VAL A 284 -42.78 -6.60 -6.94
CA VAL A 284 -43.30 -5.27 -7.31
C VAL A 284 -43.82 -5.24 -8.75
N ASP A 285 -43.27 -6.04 -9.64
CA ASP A 285 -43.71 -6.10 -11.03
C ASP A 285 -45.08 -6.77 -11.10
N ALA A 286 -46.04 -6.03 -11.63
CA ALA A 286 -47.37 -6.56 -11.89
C ALA A 286 -47.36 -7.34 -13.20
N ASP A 287 -48.10 -8.46 -13.24
CA ASP A 287 -48.34 -9.19 -14.48
C ASP A 287 -49.28 -8.37 -15.38
N MET A 288 -48.76 -7.88 -16.51
CA MET A 288 -49.53 -7.05 -17.43
C MET A 288 -50.71 -7.79 -18.07
N GLU A 289 -50.68 -9.11 -18.21
CA GLU A 289 -51.80 -9.87 -18.76
C GLU A 289 -52.96 -9.93 -17.76
N GLN A 290 -52.65 -10.14 -16.48
CA GLN A 290 -53.65 -10.13 -15.41
C GLN A 290 -54.20 -8.73 -15.19
N GLU A 291 -53.34 -7.71 -15.13
CA GLU A 291 -53.76 -6.33 -14.94
C GLU A 291 -54.55 -5.79 -16.15
N SER A 292 -54.19 -6.16 -17.38
CA SER A 292 -54.96 -5.78 -18.58
C SER A 292 -56.34 -6.43 -18.62
N SER A 293 -56.43 -7.72 -18.28
CA SER A 293 -57.71 -8.43 -18.16
C SER A 293 -58.59 -7.81 -17.06
N ARG A 294 -57.98 -7.46 -15.92
CA ARG A 294 -58.66 -6.79 -14.81
C ARG A 294 -59.14 -5.40 -15.19
N LEU A 295 -58.32 -4.62 -15.90
CA LEU A 295 -58.67 -3.30 -16.40
C LEU A 295 -59.85 -3.37 -17.38
N ALA A 296 -59.83 -4.31 -18.33
CA ALA A 296 -60.93 -4.51 -19.26
C ALA A 296 -62.24 -4.88 -18.54
N ALA A 297 -62.17 -5.75 -17.52
CA ALA A 297 -63.32 -6.10 -16.69
C ALA A 297 -63.84 -4.88 -15.89
N LEU A 298 -62.95 -4.08 -15.29
CA LEU A 298 -63.29 -2.85 -14.56
C LEU A 298 -63.96 -1.82 -15.48
N GLN A 299 -63.43 -1.62 -16.69
CA GLN A 299 -64.02 -0.73 -17.69
C GLN A 299 -65.42 -1.20 -18.10
N THR A 300 -65.60 -2.51 -18.29
CA THR A 300 -66.91 -3.11 -18.60
C THR A 300 -67.90 -2.89 -17.45
N GLN A 301 -67.45 -3.09 -16.20
CA GLN A 301 -68.27 -2.85 -15.02
C GLN A 301 -68.68 -1.38 -14.88
N GLN A 302 -67.78 -0.44 -15.17
CA GLN A 302 -68.09 0.99 -15.18
C GLN A 302 -69.13 1.34 -16.26
N GLN A 303 -68.99 0.79 -17.47
CA GLN A 303 -69.96 1.00 -18.54
C GLN A 303 -71.35 0.48 -18.15
N LEU A 304 -71.42 -0.71 -17.53
CA LEU A 304 -72.67 -1.25 -16.98
C LEU A 304 -73.22 -0.38 -15.87
N ALA A 305 -72.39 0.11 -14.95
CA ALA A 305 -72.83 0.99 -13.87
C ALA A 305 -73.41 2.32 -14.40
N VAL A 306 -72.78 2.93 -15.41
CA VAL A 306 -73.30 4.12 -16.10
C VAL A 306 -74.62 3.83 -16.80
N GLN A 307 -74.71 2.69 -17.51
CA GLN A 307 -75.94 2.27 -18.17
C GLN A 307 -77.07 2.04 -17.15
N SER A 308 -76.78 1.36 -16.04
CA SER A 308 -77.72 1.13 -14.94
C SER A 308 -78.15 2.44 -14.28
N LEU A 309 -77.24 3.40 -14.09
CA LEU A 309 -77.58 4.72 -13.56
C LEU A 309 -78.46 5.52 -14.54
N SER A 310 -78.20 5.43 -15.85
CA SER A 310 -79.05 6.04 -16.89
C SER A 310 -80.46 5.44 -16.92
N ILE A 311 -80.58 4.11 -16.81
CA ILE A 311 -81.86 3.40 -16.70
C ILE A 311 -82.59 3.79 -15.41
N ALA A 312 -81.88 3.88 -14.29
CA ALA A 312 -82.43 4.30 -13.00
C ALA A 312 -82.93 5.75 -13.02
N ASN A 313 -82.25 6.65 -13.72
CA ASN A 313 -82.67 8.06 -13.85
C ASN A 313 -83.82 8.27 -14.85
N SER A 314 -84.00 7.38 -15.83
CA SER A 314 -85.08 7.45 -16.83
C SER A 314 -86.36 6.72 -16.43
N SER A 315 -86.27 5.68 -15.58
CA SER A 315 -87.44 4.93 -15.10
C SER A 315 -88.53 5.79 -14.41
N PRO A 316 -88.19 6.78 -13.56
CA PRO A 316 -89.20 7.65 -12.94
C PRO A 316 -89.94 8.53 -13.96
N GLN A 317 -89.32 8.89 -15.08
CA GLN A 317 -89.93 9.74 -16.11
C GLN A 317 -90.98 8.97 -16.93
N THR A 318 -90.76 7.69 -17.21
CA THR A 318 -91.75 6.82 -17.86
C THR A 318 -92.96 6.56 -16.97
N ILE A 319 -92.75 6.50 -15.64
CA ILE A 319 -93.83 6.40 -14.67
C ILE A 319 -94.65 7.69 -14.64
N LEU A 320 -94.02 8.87 -14.70
CA LEU A 320 -94.73 10.16 -14.74
C LEU A 320 -95.58 10.35 -16.00
N THR A 321 -95.17 9.81 -17.16
CA THR A 321 -95.99 9.85 -18.39
C THR A 321 -97.22 8.95 -18.36
N LEU A 322 -97.28 7.97 -17.45
CA LEU A 322 -98.46 7.10 -17.27
C LEU A 322 -99.55 7.73 -16.39
N PHE A 323 -99.24 8.84 -15.71
CA PHE A 323 -100.16 9.59 -14.87
C PHE A 323 -100.60 10.93 -15.49
N GLN A 324 -100.28 11.15 -16.77
CA GLN A 324 -100.84 12.23 -17.62
C GLN A 324 -101.91 11.66 -18.52
#